data_AF-A0A357AK55-F1
#
_entry.id   AF-A0A357AK55-F1
#
_cell.length_a   1.000
_cell.length_b   1.000
_cell.length_c   1.000
_cell.angle_alpha   90.00
_cell.angle_beta   90.00
_cell.angle_gamma   90.00
#
_symmetry.space_group_name_H-M   'P 1'
#
loop_
_entity.id
_entity.type
_entity.pdbx_description
1 polymer ?
#
loop_
_entity_poly.entity_id
_entity_poly.type
_entity_poly.pdbx_seq_one_letter_code
_entity_poly.pdbx_strand_id
1 'polypeptide(L)'
;MSVFLAGCGSTGKAAKDAKAAAKDAAETVKKVVDIQDEGDEAMNALENISDMIGEDALGKALDGGGLTVEGWPEGKIPAEIPEYRKGKVVNSGGYEEEYTILVETEEEELKEYLDQLEDSGWYVDRDDRFPMAREKNISLNFQFNSKTLLQISVYVQKQGPWPVDELPSDIFPPDKGTLVGEVAISDIGEREGTAYNIAYGYEGLSIEDAGEYMQKLIDKGWQGDAYMVSKIVEWKDNRFEASIEVMEYQEIITFSSNLRRLQ
;
A
#
# COMPACT_ATOMS: atom_id res chain seq x y z
N MET A 1 47.03 24.90 51.56
CA MET A 1 45.64 24.84 51.05
C MET A 1 45.37 23.44 50.54
N SER A 2 44.21 22.92 50.93
CA SER A 2 43.50 21.67 50.64
C SER A 2 43.56 21.15 49.18
N VAL A 3 43.12 19.96 48.74
CA VAL A 3 42.71 18.61 49.21
C VAL A 3 42.51 17.78 47.90
N PHE A 4 42.63 16.45 47.97
CA PHE A 4 42.36 15.42 46.93
C PHE A 4 40.90 15.37 46.41
N LEU A 5 40.68 14.92 45.15
CA LEU A 5 40.02 13.64 44.78
C LEU A 5 39.67 13.53 43.26
N ALA A 6 39.62 12.27 42.81
CA ALA A 6 39.52 11.76 41.44
C ALA A 6 38.07 11.64 40.89
N GLY A 7 37.91 11.37 39.58
CA GLY A 7 36.67 10.83 39.03
C GLY A 7 36.59 10.73 37.49
N CYS A 8 36.76 9.49 36.99
CA CYS A 8 36.09 8.77 35.86
C CYS A 8 35.53 9.55 34.65
N GLY A 9 35.71 9.16 33.38
CA GLY A 9 35.94 7.81 32.82
C GLY A 9 34.62 7.08 32.55
N SER A 10 33.81 7.50 31.57
CA SER A 10 32.60 6.72 31.16
C SER A 10 32.03 6.99 29.75
N THR A 11 32.35 8.09 29.08
CA THR A 11 31.64 8.48 27.84
C THR A 11 32.04 7.74 26.56
N GLY A 12 33.28 7.23 26.47
CA GLY A 12 33.75 6.53 25.27
C GLY A 12 33.32 5.06 25.15
N LYS A 13 32.93 4.43 26.26
CA LYS A 13 32.55 3.01 26.31
C LYS A 13 31.07 2.83 25.97
N ALA A 14 30.19 3.66 26.55
CA ALA A 14 28.74 3.64 26.29
C ALA A 14 28.37 3.89 24.80
N ALA A 15 29.07 4.79 24.10
CA ALA A 15 28.81 5.06 22.68
C ALA A 15 29.31 3.94 21.75
N LYS A 16 30.38 3.23 22.15
CA LYS A 16 30.85 2.03 21.42
C LYS A 16 29.96 0.83 21.67
N ASP A 17 29.49 0.66 22.91
CA ASP A 17 28.59 -0.42 23.31
C ASP A 17 27.20 -0.24 22.68
N ALA A 18 26.69 1.00 22.55
CA ALA A 18 25.44 1.30 21.85
C ALA A 18 25.54 1.05 20.33
N LYS A 19 26.68 1.38 19.71
CA LYS A 19 26.91 1.13 18.28
C LYS A 19 27.12 -0.36 17.98
N ALA A 20 27.70 -1.11 18.92
CA ALA A 20 27.80 -2.57 18.83
C ALA A 20 26.43 -3.23 19.00
N ALA A 21 25.64 -2.79 19.98
CA ALA A 21 24.27 -3.29 20.20
C ALA A 21 23.33 -2.99 19.01
N ALA A 22 23.43 -1.80 18.40
CA ALA A 22 22.66 -1.47 17.20
C ALA A 22 23.07 -2.31 15.98
N LYS A 23 24.36 -2.67 15.87
CA LYS A 23 24.85 -3.54 14.81
C LYS A 23 24.41 -4.99 15.02
N ASP A 24 24.47 -5.49 16.25
CA ASP A 24 24.00 -6.84 16.61
C ASP A 24 22.48 -6.98 16.47
N ALA A 25 21.72 -5.92 16.78
CA ALA A 25 20.28 -5.86 16.54
C ALA A 25 19.96 -5.86 15.04
N ALA A 26 20.65 -5.04 14.24
CA ALA A 26 20.47 -5.02 12.79
C ALA A 26 20.87 -6.34 12.12
N GLU A 27 21.90 -7.03 12.63
CA GLU A 27 22.35 -8.33 12.11
C GLU A 27 21.40 -9.47 12.53
N THR A 28 20.78 -9.35 13.71
CA THR A 28 19.69 -10.24 14.16
C THR A 28 18.43 -10.04 13.34
N VAL A 29 18.01 -8.80 13.10
CA VAL A 29 16.86 -8.47 12.24
C VAL A 29 17.10 -8.96 10.82
N LYS A 30 18.31 -8.73 10.28
CA LYS A 30 18.68 -9.24 8.96
C LYS A 30 18.65 -10.77 8.90
N LYS A 31 19.12 -11.47 9.95
CA LYS A 31 19.00 -12.92 10.03
C LYS A 31 17.55 -13.42 10.09
N VAL A 32 16.66 -12.69 10.74
CA VAL A 32 15.23 -13.05 10.82
C VAL A 32 14.51 -12.77 9.50
N VAL A 33 14.88 -11.70 8.80
CA VAL A 33 14.37 -11.38 7.46
C VAL A 33 14.91 -12.35 6.41
N ASP A 34 16.19 -12.77 6.50
CA ASP A 34 16.78 -13.77 5.58
C ASP A 34 16.25 -15.20 5.82
N ILE A 35 15.48 -15.45 6.89
CA ILE A 35 14.76 -16.73 7.13
C ILE A 35 13.36 -16.73 6.46
N GLN A 36 12.91 -15.60 5.89
CA GLN A 36 11.60 -15.43 5.23
C GLN A 36 11.52 -16.05 3.81
N ASP A 37 12.10 -17.23 3.59
CA ASP A 37 11.86 -18.00 2.36
C ASP A 37 11.03 -19.28 2.61
N GLU A 38 10.57 -19.52 3.84
CA GLU A 38 9.65 -20.63 4.14
C GLU A 38 8.49 -20.16 5.04
N GLY A 39 7.27 -20.37 4.54
CA GLY A 39 6.02 -19.80 5.07
C GLY A 39 5.55 -20.34 6.43
N ASP A 40 4.51 -19.68 6.93
CA ASP A 40 3.69 -19.94 8.14
C ASP A 40 4.38 -19.89 9.52
N GLU A 41 5.70 -20.09 9.66
CA GLU A 41 6.38 -19.92 10.97
C GLU A 41 6.70 -18.45 11.33
N ALA A 42 6.65 -17.53 10.36
CA ALA A 42 6.98 -16.11 10.55
C ALA A 42 5.98 -15.36 11.45
N MET A 43 4.71 -15.78 11.49
CA MET A 43 3.65 -15.13 12.29
C MET A 43 3.83 -15.37 13.80
N ASN A 44 4.29 -16.57 14.21
CA ASN A 44 4.60 -16.87 15.62
C ASN A 44 5.91 -16.23 16.09
N ALA A 45 6.84 -15.95 15.17
CA ALA A 45 8.07 -15.24 15.49
C ALA A 45 7.82 -13.74 15.72
N LEU A 46 6.87 -13.12 15.00
CA LEU A 46 6.50 -11.72 15.18
C LEU A 46 5.80 -11.44 16.52
N GLU A 47 4.93 -12.34 16.99
CA GLU A 47 4.33 -12.25 18.34
C GLU A 47 5.39 -12.18 19.45
N ASN A 48 6.56 -12.80 19.25
CA ASN A 48 7.65 -12.81 20.23
C ASN A 48 8.64 -11.64 20.08
N ILE A 49 8.63 -10.90 18.97
CA ILE A 49 9.58 -9.80 18.74
C ILE A 49 9.28 -8.60 19.64
N SER A 50 8.01 -8.25 19.83
CA SER A 50 7.60 -7.18 20.76
C SER A 50 8.00 -7.50 22.20
N ASP A 51 7.83 -8.76 22.62
CA ASP A 51 8.20 -9.23 23.97
C ASP A 51 9.72 -9.39 24.16
N MET A 52 10.49 -9.61 23.09
CA MET A 52 11.94 -9.82 23.15
C MET A 52 12.76 -8.54 23.03
N ILE A 53 12.33 -7.56 22.24
CA ILE A 53 13.14 -6.36 21.95
C ILE A 53 12.65 -5.15 22.77
N GLY A 54 11.40 -5.17 23.26
CA GLY A 54 10.78 -4.09 24.02
C GLY A 54 10.33 -2.94 23.12
N GLU A 55 9.23 -2.29 23.47
CA GLU A 55 8.59 -1.20 22.70
C GLU A 55 9.58 -0.08 22.31
N ASP A 56 10.53 0.23 23.21
CA ASP A 56 11.56 1.25 22.99
C ASP A 56 12.57 0.87 21.90
N ALA A 57 12.81 -0.42 21.67
CA ALA A 57 13.71 -0.90 20.61
C ALA A 57 13.00 -1.11 19.28
N LEU A 58 11.72 -1.48 19.29
CA LEU A 58 10.87 -1.46 18.10
C LEU A 58 10.72 -0.01 17.60
N GLY A 59 10.46 0.93 18.51
CA GLY A 59 10.47 2.36 18.23
C GLY A 59 11.79 2.83 17.61
N LYS A 60 12.93 2.42 18.17
CA LYS A 60 14.26 2.76 17.62
C LYS A 60 14.62 2.06 16.30
N ALA A 61 14.09 0.86 16.06
CA ALA A 61 14.27 0.15 14.79
C ALA A 61 13.45 0.80 13.67
N LEU A 62 12.25 1.30 14.01
CA LEU A 62 11.39 2.05 13.12
C LEU A 62 11.86 3.51 12.93
N ASP A 63 12.52 4.12 13.93
CA ASP A 63 13.21 5.42 13.82
C ASP A 63 14.32 5.41 12.76
N GLY A 64 14.89 4.24 12.45
CA GLY A 64 15.83 4.07 11.34
C GLY A 64 15.23 4.38 9.96
N GLY A 65 13.89 4.45 9.85
CA GLY A 65 13.13 4.76 8.65
C GLY A 65 12.69 6.24 8.51
N GLY A 66 13.09 7.13 9.41
CA GLY A 66 12.74 8.57 9.31
C GLY A 66 11.46 8.99 10.03
N LEU A 67 11.02 8.21 11.02
CA LEU A 67 9.95 8.62 11.94
C LEU A 67 10.48 9.71 12.89
N THR A 68 9.96 10.93 12.81
CA THR A 68 10.57 12.11 13.47
C THR A 68 9.57 13.10 14.07
N VAL A 69 8.27 12.80 13.99
CA VAL A 69 7.19 13.74 14.37
C VAL A 69 6.24 13.09 15.37
N GLU A 70 6.17 13.67 16.57
CA GLU A 70 5.10 13.39 17.55
C GLU A 70 3.81 14.13 17.17
N GLY A 71 2.66 13.50 17.39
CA GLY A 71 1.36 14.06 17.02
C GLY A 71 0.94 13.75 15.58
N TRP A 72 -0.31 14.07 15.25
CA TRP A 72 -0.87 13.82 13.92
C TRP A 72 -0.09 14.57 12.83
N PRO A 73 0.30 13.93 11.72
CA PRO A 73 1.22 14.49 10.74
C PRO A 73 0.53 15.45 9.75
N GLU A 74 -0.05 16.54 10.28
CA GLU A 74 -0.73 17.56 9.48
C GLU A 74 0.15 18.10 8.34
N GLY A 75 -0.40 18.14 7.13
CA GLY A 75 0.31 18.61 5.93
C GLY A 75 1.42 17.68 5.41
N LYS A 76 1.58 16.48 5.99
CA LYS A 76 2.44 15.40 5.46
C LYS A 76 1.67 14.28 4.81
N ILE A 77 0.42 14.09 5.23
CA ILE A 77 -0.54 13.17 4.63
C ILE A 77 -1.70 13.98 4.00
N PRO A 78 -2.47 13.38 3.07
CA PRO A 78 -3.68 14.01 2.52
C PRO A 78 -4.63 14.54 3.59
N ALA A 79 -5.20 15.73 3.37
CA ALA A 79 -6.09 16.40 4.32
C ALA A 79 -7.47 15.74 4.40
N GLU A 80 -7.78 14.90 3.43
CA GLU A 80 -8.96 14.04 3.35
C GLU A 80 -8.97 12.98 4.45
N ILE A 81 -7.80 12.56 4.94
CA ILE A 81 -7.69 11.55 6.00
C ILE A 81 -8.08 12.20 7.35
N PRO A 82 -9.20 11.79 7.97
CA PRO A 82 -9.59 12.32 9.27
C PRO A 82 -8.57 12.00 10.34
N GLU A 83 -8.34 12.91 11.27
CA GLU A 83 -7.42 12.71 12.38
C GLU A 83 -7.83 11.51 13.27
N TYR A 84 -6.88 10.64 13.58
CA TYR A 84 -7.06 9.59 14.58
C TYR A 84 -6.98 10.18 16.00
N ARG A 85 -8.15 10.39 16.63
CA ARG A 85 -8.25 11.09 17.92
C ARG A 85 -8.30 10.17 19.15
N LYS A 86 -8.42 8.87 18.95
CA LYS A 86 -8.67 7.87 20.01
C LYS A 86 -7.38 7.17 20.43
N GLY A 87 -6.43 7.93 20.94
CA GLY A 87 -5.12 7.40 21.32
C GLY A 87 -4.06 8.48 21.27
N LYS A 88 -2.79 8.08 21.30
CA LYS A 88 -1.65 9.01 21.19
C LYS A 88 -0.81 8.65 19.98
N VAL A 89 -0.71 9.56 19.02
CA VAL A 89 0.28 9.44 17.92
C VAL A 89 1.67 9.63 18.51
N VAL A 90 2.42 8.53 18.61
CA VAL A 90 3.74 8.50 19.24
C VAL A 90 4.86 8.76 18.25
N ASN A 91 4.65 8.44 16.98
CA ASN A 91 5.63 8.71 15.94
C ASN A 91 5.01 8.68 14.54
N SER A 92 5.64 9.34 13.58
CA SER A 92 5.22 9.28 12.18
C SER A 92 6.34 9.72 11.23
N GLY A 93 6.30 9.23 10.00
CA GLY A 93 7.29 9.53 8.97
C GLY A 93 7.16 8.67 7.72
N GLY A 94 7.83 9.09 6.66
CA GLY A 94 7.75 8.47 5.34
C GLY A 94 7.82 9.52 4.23
N TYR A 95 7.34 9.14 3.05
CA TYR A 95 7.25 9.97 1.85
C TYR A 95 5.79 10.27 1.52
N GLU A 96 5.56 11.18 0.57
CA GLU A 96 4.20 11.59 0.17
C GLU A 96 3.36 10.42 -0.38
N GLU A 97 4.00 9.45 -1.04
CA GLU A 97 3.34 8.28 -1.64
C GLU A 97 3.14 7.12 -0.65
N GLU A 98 3.95 7.08 0.42
CA GLU A 98 3.93 6.03 1.45
C GLU A 98 4.37 6.64 2.78
N TYR A 99 3.44 6.75 3.72
CA TYR A 99 3.65 7.39 5.02
C TYR A 99 3.15 6.51 6.16
N THR A 100 3.92 6.45 7.25
CA THR A 100 3.60 5.61 8.40
C THR A 100 3.26 6.47 9.62
N ILE A 101 2.20 6.11 10.33
CA ILE A 101 1.75 6.73 11.58
C ILE A 101 1.67 5.65 12.65
N LEU A 102 2.33 5.86 13.79
CA LEU A 102 2.29 4.97 14.94
C LEU A 102 1.43 5.59 16.04
N VAL A 103 0.45 4.83 16.52
CA VAL A 103 -0.52 5.26 17.53
C VAL A 103 -0.53 4.27 18.69
N GLU A 104 -0.35 4.78 19.90
CA GLU A 104 -0.68 4.05 21.12
C GLU A 104 -2.21 4.08 21.33
N THR A 105 -2.88 2.94 21.18
CA THR A 105 -4.34 2.79 21.16
C THR A 105 -4.78 1.33 21.37
N GLU A 106 -6.08 1.07 21.50
CA GLU A 106 -6.69 -0.26 21.63
C GLU A 106 -7.57 -0.63 20.42
N GLU A 107 -7.87 -1.92 20.24
CA GLU A 107 -8.66 -2.41 19.09
C GLU A 107 -10.05 -1.77 18.98
N GLU A 108 -10.73 -1.52 20.10
CA GLU A 108 -12.07 -0.91 20.08
C GLU A 108 -12.03 0.55 19.61
N GLU A 109 -10.94 1.25 19.88
CA GLU A 109 -10.71 2.62 19.41
C GLU A 109 -10.47 2.63 17.89
N LEU A 110 -9.78 1.61 17.36
CA LEU A 110 -9.67 1.42 15.90
C LEU A 110 -11.04 1.22 15.27
N LYS A 111 -11.92 0.40 15.86
CA LYS A 111 -13.28 0.18 15.30
C LYS A 111 -14.08 1.49 15.24
N GLU A 112 -14.02 2.33 16.27
CA GLU A 112 -14.66 3.66 16.23
C GLU A 112 -14.10 4.55 15.12
N TYR A 113 -12.79 4.47 14.84
CA TYR A 113 -12.18 5.22 13.75
C TYR A 113 -12.57 4.68 12.37
N LEU A 114 -12.69 3.37 12.21
CA LEU A 114 -13.21 2.74 10.99
C LEU A 114 -14.68 3.18 10.73
N ASP A 115 -15.50 3.26 11.78
CA ASP A 115 -16.88 3.80 11.66
C ASP A 115 -16.86 5.26 11.19
N GLN A 116 -15.95 6.09 11.73
CA GLN A 116 -15.79 7.49 11.31
C GLN A 116 -15.40 7.63 9.84
N LEU A 117 -14.52 6.74 9.34
CA LEU A 117 -14.10 6.73 7.94
C LEU A 117 -15.29 6.38 7.03
N GLU A 118 -16.02 5.32 7.36
CA GLU A 118 -17.20 4.89 6.61
C GLU A 118 -18.29 5.98 6.58
N ASP A 119 -18.57 6.62 7.71
CA ASP A 119 -19.48 7.78 7.81
C ASP A 119 -19.03 8.99 6.97
N SER A 120 -17.73 9.08 6.68
CA SER A 120 -17.13 10.12 5.85
C SER A 120 -17.08 9.74 4.36
N GLY A 121 -17.62 8.57 3.98
CA GLY A 121 -17.70 8.09 2.60
C GLY A 121 -16.48 7.30 2.14
N TRP A 122 -15.62 6.85 3.06
CA TRP A 122 -14.55 5.91 2.72
C TRP A 122 -15.12 4.51 2.57
N TYR A 123 -14.62 3.75 1.61
CA TYR A 123 -14.76 2.30 1.63
C TYR A 123 -13.96 1.75 2.82
N VAL A 124 -14.54 0.82 3.58
CA VAL A 124 -13.88 0.18 4.72
C VAL A 124 -13.99 -1.34 4.61
N ASP A 125 -12.85 -2.01 4.59
CA ASP A 125 -12.74 -3.46 4.78
C ASP A 125 -12.41 -3.74 6.25
N ARG A 126 -13.30 -4.47 6.92
CA ARG A 126 -13.23 -4.76 8.36
C ARG A 126 -12.61 -6.12 8.66
N ASP A 127 -11.72 -6.63 7.81
CA ASP A 127 -10.95 -7.84 8.10
C ASP A 127 -10.31 -7.74 9.49
N ASP A 128 -10.55 -8.73 10.35
CA ASP A 128 -10.15 -8.69 11.76
C ASP A 128 -8.62 -8.60 11.95
N ARG A 129 -7.83 -9.04 10.96
CA ARG A 129 -6.36 -9.08 11.05
C ARG A 129 -5.70 -7.92 10.32
N PHE A 130 -6.27 -7.52 9.18
CA PHE A 130 -5.73 -6.46 8.34
C PHE A 130 -6.86 -5.52 7.86
N PRO A 131 -7.47 -4.73 8.77
CA PRO A 131 -8.45 -3.75 8.35
C PRO A 131 -7.84 -2.75 7.37
N MET A 132 -8.65 -2.25 6.45
CA MET A 132 -8.21 -1.21 5.53
C MET A 132 -9.34 -0.25 5.17
N ALA A 133 -8.97 0.94 4.72
CA ALA A 133 -9.91 1.91 4.21
C ALA A 133 -9.39 2.56 2.92
N ARG A 134 -10.29 2.99 2.05
CA ARG A 134 -9.95 3.61 0.77
C ARG A 134 -10.86 4.78 0.45
N GLU A 135 -10.26 5.83 -0.09
CA GLU A 135 -10.98 6.93 -0.76
C GLU A 135 -10.12 7.37 -1.96
N LYS A 136 -10.67 7.34 -3.17
CA LYS A 136 -9.96 7.70 -4.40
C LYS A 136 -8.64 6.93 -4.55
N ASN A 137 -7.55 7.67 -4.66
CA ASN A 137 -6.18 7.19 -4.78
C ASN A 137 -5.48 7.02 -3.42
N ILE A 138 -6.20 7.16 -2.31
CA ILE A 138 -5.67 7.03 -0.95
C ILE A 138 -6.11 5.69 -0.38
N SER A 139 -5.18 4.97 0.25
CA SER A 139 -5.47 3.74 0.97
C SER A 139 -4.81 3.77 2.34
N LEU A 140 -5.55 3.33 3.36
CA LEU A 140 -5.10 3.20 4.74
C LEU A 140 -5.09 1.73 5.10
N ASN A 141 -3.93 1.22 5.55
CA ASN A 141 -3.83 -0.12 6.10
C ASN A 141 -3.56 -0.04 7.59
N PHE A 142 -4.29 -0.82 8.37
CA PHE A 142 -4.21 -0.84 9.83
C PHE A 142 -3.59 -2.15 10.30
N GLN A 143 -2.57 -2.07 11.16
CA GLN A 143 -1.91 -3.24 11.72
C GLN A 143 -1.46 -2.98 13.14
N PHE A 144 -1.91 -3.80 14.08
CA PHE A 144 -1.34 -3.81 15.42
C PHE A 144 0.01 -4.54 15.42
N ASN A 145 1.07 -3.81 15.76
CA ASN A 145 2.44 -4.36 15.92
C ASN A 145 2.69 -4.87 17.36
N SER A 146 1.84 -4.47 18.30
CA SER A 146 1.73 -5.00 19.65
C SER A 146 0.28 -4.84 20.13
N LYS A 147 -0.04 -5.25 21.37
CA LYS A 147 -1.40 -5.10 21.94
C LYS A 147 -1.91 -3.66 21.96
N THR A 148 -1.00 -2.68 21.98
CA THR A 148 -1.33 -1.27 22.15
C THR A 148 -0.70 -0.37 21.10
N LEU A 149 0.06 -0.91 20.16
CA LEU A 149 0.74 -0.13 19.13
C LEU A 149 0.14 -0.41 17.76
N LEU A 150 -0.73 0.49 17.31
CA LEU A 150 -1.28 0.51 15.97
C LEU A 150 -0.32 1.22 15.01
N GLN A 151 -0.10 0.60 13.87
CA GLN A 151 0.47 1.22 12.70
C GLN A 151 -0.64 1.53 11.69
N ILE A 152 -0.67 2.76 11.21
CA ILE A 152 -1.48 3.19 10.08
C ILE A 152 -0.51 3.47 8.92
N SER A 153 -0.56 2.64 7.88
CA SER A 153 0.18 2.89 6.65
C SER A 153 -0.72 3.62 5.66
N VAL A 154 -0.29 4.82 5.25
CA VAL A 154 -0.97 5.68 4.28
C VAL A 154 -0.28 5.51 2.94
N TYR A 155 -1.04 5.06 1.94
CA TYR A 155 -0.59 4.94 0.56
C TYR A 155 -1.34 5.95 -0.30
N VAL A 156 -0.60 6.73 -1.10
CA VAL A 156 -1.18 7.70 -2.05
C VAL A 156 -0.68 7.35 -3.43
N GLN A 157 -1.57 6.81 -4.26
CA GLN A 157 -1.24 6.53 -5.66
C GLN A 157 -1.24 7.82 -6.47
N LYS A 158 -0.27 7.98 -7.37
CA LYS A 158 -0.28 9.10 -8.32
C LYS A 158 -1.47 8.96 -9.24
N GLN A 159 -2.30 10.01 -9.33
CA GLN A 159 -3.33 10.08 -10.37
C GLN A 159 -2.68 10.57 -11.66
N GLY A 160 -2.47 9.66 -12.60
CA GLY A 160 -1.89 9.97 -13.91
C GLY A 160 -2.96 10.30 -14.96
N PRO A 161 -2.64 11.06 -16.01
CA PRO A 161 -3.49 11.11 -17.20
C PRO A 161 -3.54 9.73 -17.88
N TRP A 162 -4.58 9.48 -18.67
CA TRP A 162 -4.62 8.29 -19.51
C TRP A 162 -3.43 8.25 -20.49
N PRO A 163 -2.62 7.17 -20.54
CA PRO A 163 -1.38 7.14 -21.30
C PRO A 163 -1.65 6.75 -22.77
N VAL A 164 -2.19 7.70 -23.54
CA VAL A 164 -2.61 7.49 -24.95
C VAL A 164 -1.50 6.90 -25.82
N ASP A 165 -0.25 7.34 -25.63
CA ASP A 165 0.88 6.94 -26.47
C ASP A 165 1.52 5.61 -26.05
N GLU A 166 1.14 5.06 -24.88
CA GLU A 166 1.72 3.83 -24.34
C GLU A 166 0.82 2.61 -24.54
N LEU A 167 -0.44 2.81 -24.92
CA LEU A 167 -1.43 1.73 -25.06
C LEU A 167 -1.74 1.41 -26.54
N PRO A 168 -2.26 0.21 -26.85
CA PRO A 168 -2.92 -0.03 -28.13
C PRO A 168 -4.05 1.00 -28.31
N SER A 169 -4.14 1.63 -29.48
CA SER A 169 -5.16 2.69 -29.74
C SER A 169 -6.60 2.21 -29.62
N ASP A 170 -6.82 0.89 -29.70
CA ASP A 170 -8.12 0.25 -29.51
C ASP A 170 -8.58 0.18 -28.05
N ILE A 171 -7.67 0.38 -27.08
CA ILE A 171 -7.94 0.45 -25.64
C ILE A 171 -7.95 1.93 -25.25
N PHE A 172 -9.10 2.45 -24.86
CA PHE A 172 -9.33 3.86 -24.57
C PHE A 172 -10.08 4.00 -23.22
N PRO A 173 -10.03 5.16 -22.55
CA PRO A 173 -10.63 5.27 -21.22
C PRO A 173 -12.17 5.23 -21.28
N PRO A 174 -12.84 4.79 -20.19
CA PRO A 174 -14.23 5.12 -19.94
C PRO A 174 -14.50 6.64 -19.96
N ASP A 175 -15.70 7.04 -20.38
CA ASP A 175 -16.10 8.47 -20.41
C ASP A 175 -16.49 9.03 -19.03
N LYS A 176 -16.72 8.14 -18.06
CA LYS A 176 -17.17 8.45 -16.69
C LYS A 176 -16.12 7.96 -15.69
N GLY A 177 -16.28 8.39 -14.44
CA GLY A 177 -15.40 8.01 -13.34
C GLY A 177 -14.05 8.72 -13.39
N THR A 178 -13.24 8.46 -12.37
CA THR A 178 -11.88 8.99 -12.24
C THR A 178 -10.91 7.82 -12.20
N LEU A 179 -9.86 7.86 -13.04
CA LEU A 179 -8.79 6.87 -13.00
C LEU A 179 -8.13 6.91 -11.61
N VAL A 180 -8.08 5.76 -10.95
CA VAL A 180 -7.38 5.58 -9.69
C VAL A 180 -5.97 5.09 -9.99
N GLY A 181 -4.98 5.88 -9.60
CA GLY A 181 -3.58 5.56 -9.88
C GLY A 181 -3.17 5.86 -11.33
N GLU A 182 -2.34 4.97 -11.87
CA GLU A 182 -1.89 4.97 -13.27
C GLU A 182 -2.33 3.67 -13.94
N VAL A 183 -2.37 3.64 -15.27
CA VAL A 183 -2.60 2.39 -16.01
C VAL A 183 -1.36 1.50 -15.85
N ALA A 184 -1.52 0.35 -15.20
CA ALA A 184 -0.44 -0.59 -14.99
C ALA A 184 -0.20 -1.43 -16.26
N ILE A 185 0.94 -1.27 -16.91
CA ILE A 185 1.34 -2.03 -18.10
C ILE A 185 2.47 -3.00 -17.72
N SER A 186 2.14 -4.28 -17.58
CA SER A 186 3.09 -5.33 -17.18
C SER A 186 3.51 -6.16 -18.39
N ASP A 187 4.81 -6.18 -18.71
CA ASP A 187 5.41 -7.16 -19.61
C ASP A 187 5.69 -8.44 -18.83
N ILE A 188 4.85 -9.44 -19.02
CA ILE A 188 4.94 -10.71 -18.29
C ILE A 188 5.67 -11.79 -19.12
N GLY A 189 6.15 -11.42 -20.31
CA GLY A 189 6.78 -12.31 -21.29
C GLY A 189 5.82 -13.41 -21.78
N GLU A 190 6.25 -14.25 -22.73
CA GLU A 190 5.39 -15.30 -23.31
C GLU A 190 5.18 -16.52 -22.38
N ARG A 191 5.43 -16.39 -21.07
CA ARG A 191 5.51 -17.51 -20.11
C ARG A 191 4.21 -18.32 -20.02
N GLU A 192 3.08 -17.72 -20.37
CA GLU A 192 1.76 -18.37 -20.38
C GLU A 192 0.92 -18.01 -21.63
N GLY A 193 1.59 -17.62 -22.72
CA GLY A 193 0.92 -17.19 -23.95
C GLY A 193 0.36 -15.75 -23.91
N THR A 194 0.14 -15.17 -22.75
CA THR A 194 -0.11 -13.73 -22.59
C THR A 194 1.22 -12.98 -22.54
N ALA A 195 1.44 -12.01 -23.42
CA ALA A 195 2.66 -11.22 -23.46
C ALA A 195 2.59 -9.98 -22.54
N TYR A 196 1.41 -9.34 -22.48
CA TYR A 196 1.19 -8.16 -21.65
C TYR A 196 -0.11 -8.29 -20.85
N ASN A 197 -0.08 -7.77 -19.62
CA ASN A 197 -1.26 -7.47 -18.84
C ASN A 197 -1.35 -5.94 -18.64
N ILE A 198 -2.53 -5.37 -18.90
CA ILE A 198 -2.82 -3.95 -18.74
C ILE A 198 -3.99 -3.83 -17.77
N ALA A 199 -3.81 -3.16 -16.64
CA ALA A 199 -4.85 -2.98 -15.65
C ALA A 199 -5.11 -1.50 -15.35
N TYR A 200 -6.38 -1.12 -15.23
CA TYR A 200 -6.77 0.25 -14.88
C TYR A 200 -8.06 0.25 -14.03
N GLY A 201 -7.99 0.92 -12.88
CA GLY A 201 -9.09 1.05 -11.93
C GLY A 201 -9.75 2.41 -12.01
N TYR A 202 -11.07 2.45 -11.87
CA TYR A 202 -11.88 3.67 -11.87
C TYR A 202 -12.78 3.74 -10.64
N GLU A 203 -12.78 4.90 -10.00
CA GLU A 203 -13.73 5.26 -8.96
C GLU A 203 -14.93 6.00 -9.57
N GLY A 204 -16.11 5.83 -8.97
CA GLY A 204 -17.34 6.50 -9.39
C GLY A 204 -17.99 5.91 -10.64
N LEU A 205 -17.58 4.68 -11.01
CA LEU A 205 -18.30 3.86 -11.98
C LEU A 205 -19.22 2.88 -11.26
N SER A 206 -20.48 2.85 -11.66
CA SER A 206 -21.35 1.71 -11.37
C SER A 206 -21.05 0.54 -12.32
N ILE A 207 -21.57 -0.65 -12.00
CA ILE A 207 -21.54 -1.80 -12.91
C ILE A 207 -22.26 -1.49 -14.23
N GLU A 208 -23.35 -0.71 -14.18
CA GLU A 208 -24.03 -0.24 -15.38
C GLU A 208 -23.12 0.67 -16.24
N ASP A 209 -22.37 1.58 -15.63
CA ASP A 209 -21.40 2.43 -16.35
C ASP A 209 -20.25 1.60 -16.95
N ALA A 210 -19.81 0.55 -16.26
CA ALA A 210 -18.84 -0.41 -16.80
C ALA A 210 -19.41 -1.12 -18.05
N GLY A 211 -20.66 -1.56 -17.98
CA GLY A 211 -21.38 -2.14 -19.12
C GLY A 211 -21.51 -1.17 -20.30
N GLU A 212 -21.79 0.12 -20.05
CA GLU A 212 -21.80 1.16 -21.10
C GLU A 212 -20.43 1.32 -21.77
N TYR A 213 -19.34 1.24 -21.01
CA TYR A 213 -17.99 1.25 -21.57
C TYR A 213 -17.70 0.02 -22.42
N MET A 214 -18.08 -1.17 -21.96
CA MET A 214 -17.94 -2.42 -22.74
C MET A 214 -18.75 -2.35 -24.04
N GLN A 215 -19.95 -1.77 -24.01
CA GLN A 215 -20.73 -1.55 -25.22
C GLN A 215 -20.05 -0.60 -26.21
N LYS A 216 -19.36 0.45 -25.74
CA LYS A 216 -18.57 1.33 -26.62
C LYS A 216 -17.39 0.62 -27.27
N LEU A 217 -16.75 -0.31 -26.57
CA LEU A 217 -15.73 -1.18 -27.15
C LEU A 217 -16.36 -2.04 -28.26
N ILE A 218 -17.51 -2.66 -28.00
CA ILE A 218 -18.24 -3.48 -28.99
C ILE A 218 -18.59 -2.65 -30.24
N ASP A 219 -19.10 -1.43 -30.05
CA ASP A 219 -19.45 -0.51 -31.15
C ASP A 219 -18.21 -0.12 -32.00
N LYS A 220 -17.00 -0.26 -31.44
CA LYS A 220 -15.70 -0.07 -32.12
C LYS A 220 -15.08 -1.39 -32.63
N GLY A 221 -15.89 -2.43 -32.77
CA GLY A 221 -15.51 -3.70 -33.40
C GLY A 221 -14.85 -4.70 -32.47
N TRP A 222 -14.94 -4.51 -31.15
CA TRP A 222 -14.70 -5.59 -30.19
C TRP A 222 -15.89 -6.57 -30.20
N GLN A 223 -15.66 -7.81 -29.78
CA GLN A 223 -16.69 -8.85 -29.70
C GLN A 223 -16.82 -9.32 -28.25
N GLY A 224 -18.05 -9.52 -27.77
CA GLY A 224 -18.27 -9.98 -26.40
C GLY A 224 -19.56 -9.42 -25.83
N ASP A 225 -19.56 -9.17 -24.53
CA ASP A 225 -20.70 -8.68 -23.75
C ASP A 225 -20.28 -7.61 -22.73
N ALA A 226 -21.17 -7.31 -21.78
CA ALA A 226 -20.98 -6.28 -20.76
C ALA A 226 -19.91 -6.61 -19.70
N TYR A 227 -19.39 -7.85 -19.68
CA TYR A 227 -18.40 -8.30 -18.69
C TYR A 227 -17.05 -8.62 -19.32
N MET A 228 -17.05 -9.11 -20.56
CA MET A 228 -15.83 -9.47 -21.26
C MET A 228 -15.93 -9.19 -22.76
N VAL A 229 -14.91 -8.55 -23.32
CA VAL A 229 -14.75 -8.35 -24.77
C VAL A 229 -13.38 -8.80 -25.26
N SER A 230 -13.29 -9.10 -26.56
CA SER A 230 -12.02 -9.40 -27.23
C SER A 230 -11.93 -8.81 -28.63
N LYS A 231 -10.70 -8.55 -29.07
CA LYS A 231 -10.38 -8.02 -30.41
C LYS A 231 -8.94 -8.35 -30.80
N ILE A 232 -8.69 -8.48 -32.09
CA ILE A 232 -7.32 -8.46 -32.60
C ILE A 232 -6.87 -7.01 -32.72
N VAL A 233 -5.82 -6.64 -31.99
CA VAL A 233 -5.26 -5.28 -31.96
C VAL A 233 -3.83 -5.27 -32.49
N GLU A 234 -3.41 -4.13 -33.02
CA GLU A 234 -2.03 -3.88 -33.44
C GLU A 234 -1.35 -2.96 -32.43
N TRP A 235 -0.17 -3.37 -31.95
CA TRP A 235 0.61 -2.58 -30.99
C TRP A 235 2.08 -2.98 -31.06
N LYS A 236 3.00 -2.02 -30.94
CA LYS A 236 4.46 -2.26 -31.00
C LYS A 236 4.88 -3.17 -32.16
N ASP A 237 4.37 -2.91 -33.37
CA ASP A 237 4.61 -3.68 -34.60
C ASP A 237 4.22 -5.18 -34.54
N ASN A 238 3.33 -5.55 -33.60
CA ASN A 238 2.85 -6.92 -33.40
C ASN A 238 1.31 -6.97 -33.40
N ARG A 239 0.78 -8.16 -33.66
CA ARG A 239 -0.66 -8.45 -33.54
C ARG A 239 -0.93 -9.24 -32.27
N PHE A 240 -1.93 -8.80 -31.53
CA PHE A 240 -2.36 -9.46 -30.29
C PHE A 240 -3.83 -9.81 -30.36
N GLU A 241 -4.20 -10.97 -29.85
CA GLU A 241 -5.54 -11.23 -29.35
C GLU A 241 -5.64 -10.58 -27.97
N ALA A 242 -6.33 -9.44 -27.91
CA ALA A 242 -6.61 -8.74 -26.67
C ALA A 242 -7.96 -9.17 -26.13
N SER A 243 -8.05 -9.41 -24.82
CA SER A 243 -9.31 -9.44 -24.07
C SER A 243 -9.33 -8.30 -23.06
N ILE A 244 -10.52 -7.83 -22.70
CA ILE A 244 -10.76 -6.92 -21.58
C ILE A 244 -11.87 -7.53 -20.74
N GLU A 245 -11.65 -7.63 -19.43
CA GLU A 245 -12.61 -8.13 -18.44
C GLU A 245 -12.86 -7.05 -17.38
N VAL A 246 -14.12 -6.95 -16.92
CA VAL A 246 -14.53 -6.10 -15.81
C VAL A 246 -14.45 -6.87 -14.50
N MET A 247 -13.79 -6.29 -13.50
CA MET A 247 -13.76 -6.76 -12.13
C MET A 247 -14.19 -5.62 -11.20
N GLU A 248 -14.87 -5.95 -10.11
CA GLU A 248 -15.17 -5.00 -9.04
C GLU A 248 -14.37 -5.42 -7.82
N TYR A 249 -13.57 -4.51 -7.28
CA TYR A 249 -12.78 -4.74 -6.07
C TYR A 249 -12.80 -3.48 -5.22
N GLN A 250 -13.33 -3.59 -4.00
CA GLN A 250 -13.34 -2.49 -3.03
C GLN A 250 -13.97 -1.21 -3.59
N GLU A 251 -15.15 -1.35 -4.23
CA GLU A 251 -15.89 -0.26 -4.91
C GLU A 251 -15.14 0.41 -6.07
N ILE A 252 -14.00 -0.15 -6.49
CA ILE A 252 -13.29 0.23 -7.70
C ILE A 252 -13.63 -0.75 -8.81
N ILE A 253 -14.15 -0.21 -9.91
CA ILE A 253 -14.28 -0.96 -11.15
C ILE A 253 -12.91 -1.01 -11.81
N THR A 254 -12.36 -2.22 -11.92
CA THR A 254 -11.08 -2.49 -12.56
C THR A 254 -11.30 -3.21 -13.86
N PHE A 255 -10.63 -2.73 -14.90
CA PHE A 255 -10.56 -3.42 -16.18
C PHE A 255 -9.19 -4.07 -16.31
N SER A 256 -9.18 -5.37 -16.58
CA SER A 256 -7.96 -6.13 -16.86
C SER A 256 -7.94 -6.55 -18.31
N SER A 257 -6.89 -6.15 -19.02
CA SER A 257 -6.66 -6.51 -20.41
C SER A 257 -5.47 -7.43 -20.56
N ASN A 258 -5.70 -8.59 -21.16
CA ASN A 258 -4.66 -9.56 -21.48
C ASN A 258 -4.39 -9.54 -22.97
N LEU A 259 -3.12 -9.37 -23.36
CA LEU A 259 -2.69 -9.35 -24.75
C LEU A 259 -1.87 -10.60 -25.04
N ARG A 260 -2.47 -11.52 -25.80
CA ARG A 260 -1.82 -12.73 -26.30
C ARG A 260 -1.26 -12.50 -27.68
N ARG A 261 0.04 -12.71 -27.86
CA ARG A 261 0.70 -12.50 -29.16
C ARG A 261 0.22 -13.56 -30.16
N LEU A 262 -0.14 -13.12 -31.35
CA LEU A 262 -0.45 -14.01 -32.47
C LEU A 262 0.84 -14.31 -33.26
N GLN A 263 1.03 -15.57 -33.62
CA GLN A 263 2.14 -16.05 -34.46
C GLN A 263 1.89 -15.77 -35.94
#